data_AF-A0A8S0FEZ9-F1
#
_entry.id   AF-A0A8S0FEZ9-F1
#
_cell.length_a   1.000
_cell.length_b   1.000
_cell.length_c   1.000
_cell.angle_alpha   90.00
_cell.angle_beta   90.00
_cell.angle_gamma   90.00
#
_symmetry.space_group_name_H-M   'P 1'
#
loop_
_entity.id
_entity.type
_entity.pdbx_description
1 polymer ?
#
loop_
_entity_poly.entity_id
_entity_poly.type
_entity_poly.pdbx_seq_one_letter_code
_entity_poly.pdbx_strand_id
1 'polypeptide(L)'
;METFRTLVREPATVPEQVDGLQQSDDILRLLPPELATLGITELEYEFYRRLVEKQLLTYRLHGESWREKVIERPVVHKDYDEQPRGPFIVCVDTSGSMGGFNEQCAKAFCLALMRIALAENRRCYIMLFSTEIVRYELSGPQGDASNKQSVF
;
A
#
# COMPACT_ATOMS: atom_id res chain seq x y z
N MET A 1 -28.78 -14.97 -3.97
CA MET A 1 -27.54 -14.38 -4.52
C MET A 1 -27.53 -12.93 -4.07
N GLU A 2 -26.44 -12.46 -3.48
CA GLU A 2 -26.32 -11.07 -3.06
C GLU A 2 -25.34 -10.35 -3.98
N THR A 3 -25.74 -9.18 -4.46
CA THR A 3 -24.90 -8.29 -5.26
C THR A 3 -23.86 -7.63 -4.36
N PHE A 4 -22.64 -8.17 -4.34
CA PHE A 4 -21.51 -7.54 -3.66
C PHE A 4 -20.89 -6.50 -4.60
N ARG A 5 -20.87 -5.24 -4.14
CA ARG A 5 -20.32 -4.10 -4.85
C ARG A 5 -18.87 -3.91 -4.39
N THR A 6 -17.92 -4.39 -5.18
CA THR A 6 -16.49 -4.11 -4.93
C THR A 6 -16.05 -2.97 -5.83
N LEU A 7 -15.39 -1.98 -5.24
CA LEU A 7 -14.66 -0.96 -6.00
C LEU A 7 -13.41 -1.62 -6.59
N VAL A 8 -13.42 -1.86 -7.90
CA VAL A 8 -12.25 -2.36 -8.61
C VAL A 8 -11.57 -1.15 -9.25
N ARG A 9 -10.25 -1.04 -9.04
CA ARG A 9 -9.43 -0.08 -9.79
C ARG A 9 -9.37 -0.54 -11.24
N GLU A 10 -10.11 0.15 -12.10
CA GLU A 10 -9.99 -0.02 -13.55
C GLU A 10 -9.12 1.13 -14.07
N PRO A 11 -8.04 0.85 -14.82
CA PRO A 11 -7.17 1.90 -15.34
C PRO A 11 -7.97 2.83 -16.26
N ALA A 12 -8.00 4.12 -15.93
CA ALA A 12 -8.79 5.12 -16.64
C ALA A 12 -8.52 5.12 -18.15
N THR A 13 -9.58 5.08 -18.94
CA THR A 13 -9.51 5.08 -20.41
C THR A 13 -9.13 6.45 -20.98
N VAL A 14 -9.19 7.51 -20.17
CA VAL A 14 -8.89 8.89 -20.56
C VAL A 14 -7.70 9.38 -19.72
N PRO A 15 -6.62 9.89 -20.33
CA PRO A 15 -5.43 10.32 -19.59
C PRO A 15 -5.70 11.66 -18.88
N GLU A 16 -5.79 11.66 -17.56
CA GLU A 16 -5.75 12.89 -16.76
C GLU A 16 -4.30 13.31 -16.45
N GLN A 17 -3.43 12.34 -16.15
CA GLN A 17 -2.00 12.56 -15.90
C GLN A 17 -1.21 11.25 -16.09
N VAL A 18 0.04 11.33 -16.56
CA VAL A 18 0.97 10.19 -16.55
C VAL A 18 1.65 10.13 -15.17
N ASP A 19 1.50 9.00 -14.48
CA ASP A 19 2.04 8.77 -13.12
C ASP A 19 3.33 7.93 -13.12
N GLY A 20 3.66 7.29 -14.24
CA GLY A 20 4.90 6.54 -14.37
C GLY A 20 4.87 5.48 -15.45
N LEU A 21 5.61 4.40 -15.22
CA LEU A 21 5.74 3.26 -16.12
C LEU A 21 5.26 1.97 -15.45
N GLN A 22 4.80 1.02 -16.24
CA GLN A 22 4.47 -0.33 -15.78
C GLN A 22 4.69 -1.36 -16.89
N GLN A 23 4.87 -2.62 -16.48
CA GLN A 23 4.81 -3.75 -17.41
C GLN A 23 3.35 -4.13 -17.67
N SER A 24 2.97 -4.27 -18.93
CA SER A 24 1.61 -4.58 -19.36
C SER A 24 1.60 -5.18 -20.77
N ASP A 25 0.43 -5.57 -21.25
CA ASP A 25 0.10 -5.96 -22.62
C ASP A 25 -0.70 -4.87 -23.37
N ASP A 26 -0.82 -3.67 -22.79
CA ASP A 26 -1.63 -2.57 -23.32
C ASP A 26 -0.94 -1.83 -24.48
N ILE A 27 -1.25 -2.27 -25.71
CA ILE A 27 -0.69 -1.75 -26.96
C ILE A 27 -0.93 -0.24 -27.13
N LEU A 28 -2.06 0.28 -26.64
CA LEU A 28 -2.43 1.69 -26.81
C LEU A 28 -1.56 2.64 -25.97
N ARG A 29 -0.85 2.09 -24.98
CA ARG A 29 -0.05 2.86 -24.02
C ARG A 29 1.43 2.51 -24.07
N LEU A 30 1.88 1.81 -25.12
CA LEU A 30 3.27 1.40 -25.27
C LEU A 30 4.21 2.62 -25.31
N LEU A 31 5.38 2.43 -24.72
CA LEU A 31 6.46 3.39 -24.90
C LEU A 31 6.94 3.37 -26.36
N PRO A 32 7.36 4.52 -26.92
CA PRO A 32 7.93 4.57 -28.27
C PRO A 32 9.05 3.56 -28.53
N PRO A 33 9.97 3.26 -27.58
CA PRO A 33 10.98 2.22 -27.77
C PRO A 33 10.40 0.81 -27.89
N GLU A 34 9.34 0.48 -27.15
CA GLU A 34 8.68 -0.84 -27.29
C GLU A 34 8.05 -0.95 -28.68
N LEU A 35 7.40 0.11 -29.15
CA LEU A 35 6.77 0.13 -30.46
C LEU A 35 7.80 0.09 -31.60
N ALA A 36 8.99 0.65 -31.39
CA ALA A 36 10.09 0.57 -32.36
C ALA A 36 10.60 -0.87 -32.57
N THR A 37 10.48 -1.75 -31.56
CA THR A 37 10.91 -3.15 -31.71
C THR A 37 10.09 -3.94 -32.74
N LEU A 38 8.83 -3.57 -32.96
CA LEU A 38 8.00 -4.11 -34.05
C LEU A 38 8.52 -3.75 -35.45
N GLY A 39 9.23 -2.63 -35.58
CA GLY A 39 9.77 -2.16 -36.85
C GLY A 39 11.09 -2.82 -37.26
N ILE A 40 11.69 -3.64 -36.38
CA ILE A 40 12.98 -4.29 -36.59
C ILE A 40 12.74 -5.80 -36.66
N THR A 41 12.98 -6.40 -37.83
CA THR A 41 12.68 -7.81 -38.13
C THR A 41 13.28 -8.78 -37.10
N GLU A 42 14.50 -8.49 -36.60
CA GLU A 42 15.19 -9.32 -35.62
C GLU A 42 14.58 -9.23 -34.22
N LEU A 43 13.86 -8.15 -33.90
CA LEU A 43 13.27 -7.89 -32.58
C LEU A 43 11.75 -8.11 -32.54
N GLU A 44 11.11 -8.35 -33.68
CA GLU A 44 9.66 -8.54 -33.77
C GLU A 44 9.19 -9.72 -32.91
N TYR A 45 9.90 -10.85 -32.94
CA TYR A 45 9.59 -12.02 -32.10
C TYR A 45 9.78 -11.74 -30.61
N GLU A 46 10.75 -10.90 -30.25
CA GLU A 46 10.96 -10.47 -28.87
C GLU A 46 9.82 -9.59 -28.38
N PHE A 47 9.30 -8.71 -29.24
CA PHE A 47 8.09 -7.94 -28.95
C PHE A 47 6.90 -8.87 -28.67
N TYR A 48 6.62 -9.84 -29.55
CA TYR A 48 5.49 -10.75 -29.37
C TYR A 48 5.65 -11.61 -28.11
N ARG A 49 6.86 -12.08 -27.81
CA ARG A 49 7.13 -12.81 -26.56
C ARG A 49 6.75 -11.95 -25.35
N ARG A 50 7.26 -10.72 -25.30
CA ARG A 50 7.00 -9.79 -24.20
C ARG A 50 5.54 -9.35 -24.12
N LEU A 51 4.83 -9.27 -25.24
CA LEU A 51 3.39 -9.01 -25.28
C LEU A 51 2.61 -10.13 -24.58
N VAL A 52 2.89 -11.39 -24.92
CA VAL A 52 2.23 -12.55 -24.31
C VAL A 52 2.56 -12.68 -22.83
N GLU A 53 3.81 -12.37 -22.45
CA GLU A 53 4.28 -12.40 -21.05
C GLU A 53 3.85 -11.17 -20.23
N LYS A 54 3.19 -10.18 -20.86
CA LYS A 54 2.80 -8.89 -20.25
C LYS A 54 3.97 -8.09 -19.69
N GLN A 55 5.10 -8.14 -20.39
CA GLN A 55 6.38 -7.53 -20.00
C GLN A 55 6.74 -6.30 -20.84
N LEU A 56 5.83 -5.76 -21.66
CA LEU A 56 6.07 -4.52 -22.40
C LEU A 56 5.91 -3.31 -21.48
N LEU A 57 6.81 -2.33 -21.60
CA LEU A 57 6.69 -1.08 -20.86
C LEU A 57 5.59 -0.19 -21.45
N THR A 58 4.66 0.23 -20.59
CA THR A 58 3.55 1.11 -20.94
C THR A 58 3.48 2.29 -19.98
N TYR A 59 2.95 3.41 -20.46
CA TYR A 59 2.62 4.54 -19.58
C TYR A 59 1.55 4.13 -18.58
N ARG A 60 1.80 4.39 -17.30
CA ARG A 60 0.82 4.30 -16.23
C ARG A 60 0.11 5.63 -16.11
N LEU A 61 -1.21 5.63 -16.32
CA LEU A 61 -2.04 6.80 -16.14
C LEU A 61 -2.55 6.86 -14.70
N HIS A 62 -2.51 8.05 -14.11
CA HIS A 62 -3.32 8.36 -12.93
C HIS A 62 -4.75 8.60 -13.41
N GLY A 63 -5.69 7.94 -12.75
CA GLY A 63 -7.11 8.12 -12.98
C GLY A 63 -7.85 7.21 -12.03
N GLU A 64 -8.46 7.80 -11.02
CA GLU A 64 -9.21 7.09 -9.98
C GLU A 64 -10.61 6.71 -10.48
N SER A 65 -10.69 6.06 -11.64
CA SER A 65 -11.96 5.47 -12.08
C SER A 65 -12.19 4.17 -11.30
N TRP A 66 -12.57 4.34 -10.03
CA TRP A 66 -13.20 3.28 -9.26
C TRP A 66 -14.53 2.97 -9.93
N ARG A 67 -14.61 1.81 -10.60
CA ARG A 67 -15.88 1.30 -11.11
C ARG A 67 -16.39 0.24 -10.15
N GLU A 68 -17.66 0.39 -9.80
CA GLU A 68 -18.39 -0.58 -9.00
C GLU A 68 -18.59 -1.84 -9.84
N LYS A 69 -17.77 -2.87 -9.60
CA LYS A 69 -17.95 -4.17 -10.25
C LYS A 69 -18.88 -4.99 -9.36
N VAL A 70 -20.11 -5.23 -9.85
CA VAL A 70 -21.06 -6.13 -9.21
C VAL A 70 -20.64 -7.55 -9.53
N ILE A 71 -20.19 -8.30 -8.51
CA ILE A 71 -19.84 -9.71 -8.66
C ILE A 71 -20.91 -10.50 -7.90
N GLU A 72 -21.66 -11.33 -8.61
CA GLU A 72 -22.57 -12.29 -7.97
C GLU A 72 -21.74 -13.43 -7.36
N ARG A 73 -21.77 -13.54 -6.03
CA ARG A 73 -21.15 -14.65 -5.30
C ARG A 73 -22.23 -15.47 -4.61
N PRO A 74 -22.05 -16.81 -4.47
CA PRO A 74 -22.92 -17.62 -3.65
C PRO A 74 -22.91 -17.08 -2.21
N VAL A 75 -24.10 -16.93 -1.64
CA VAL A 75 -24.31 -16.36 -0.30
C VAL A 75 -23.78 -17.38 0.71
N VAL A 76 -22.54 -17.19 1.15
CA VAL A 76 -22.11 -17.74 2.44
C VAL A 76 -22.61 -16.71 3.44
N HIS A 77 -23.65 -17.03 4.21
CA HIS A 77 -23.95 -16.28 5.42
C HIS A 77 -22.71 -16.38 6.32
N LYS A 78 -21.80 -15.42 6.18
CA LYS A 78 -20.85 -15.11 7.22
C LYS A 78 -21.63 -14.24 8.17
N ASP A 79 -22.03 -14.83 9.30
CA ASP A 79 -22.33 -14.06 10.49
C ASP A 79 -21.17 -13.07 10.65
N TYR A 80 -21.46 -11.78 10.45
CA TYR A 80 -20.52 -10.71 10.74
C TYR A 80 -20.46 -10.60 12.26
N ASP A 81 -19.84 -11.58 12.91
CA ASP A 81 -19.28 -11.36 14.23
C ASP A 81 -18.30 -10.19 14.10
N GLU A 82 -18.40 -9.21 14.98
CA GLU A 82 -17.41 -8.15 15.09
C GLU A 82 -16.05 -8.80 15.28
N GLN A 83 -15.27 -8.88 14.20
CA GLN A 83 -13.95 -9.47 14.25
C GLN A 83 -13.12 -8.67 15.26
N PRO A 84 -12.37 -9.34 16.14
CA PRO A 84 -11.58 -8.65 17.14
C PRO A 84 -10.63 -7.67 16.46
N ARG A 85 -10.63 -6.41 16.92
CA ARG A 85 -9.75 -5.38 16.36
C ARG A 85 -8.30 -5.79 16.59
N GLY A 86 -7.54 -5.93 15.50
CA GLY A 86 -6.14 -6.37 15.54
C GLY A 86 -5.20 -5.40 16.27
N PRO A 87 -3.94 -5.79 16.53
CA PRO A 87 -2.96 -4.93 17.19
C PRO A 87 -2.57 -3.72 16.32
N PHE A 88 -2.07 -2.66 16.94
CA PHE A 88 -1.36 -1.57 16.27
C PHE A 88 0.12 -1.98 16.08
N ILE A 89 0.65 -1.77 14.87
CA ILE A 89 2.07 -1.94 14.56
C ILE A 89 2.54 -0.65 13.91
N VAL A 90 3.37 0.11 14.63
CA VAL A 90 3.84 1.44 14.24
C VAL A 90 5.34 1.39 14.01
N CYS A 91 5.77 1.58 12.77
CA CYS A 91 7.19 1.67 12.42
C CYS A 91 7.56 3.15 12.22
N VAL A 92 8.54 3.65 12.96
CA VAL A 92 8.98 5.04 12.92
C VAL A 92 10.43 5.10 12.43
N ASP A 93 10.65 5.82 11.33
CA ASP A 93 11.99 6.11 10.84
C ASP A 93 12.64 7.17 11.74
N THR A 94 13.82 6.84 12.29
CA THR A 94 14.66 7.76 13.07
C THR A 94 16.03 7.95 12.40
N SER A 95 16.11 7.77 11.08
CA SER A 95 17.30 8.03 10.28
C SER A 95 17.66 9.52 10.25
N GLY A 96 18.87 9.85 9.80
CA GLY A 96 19.36 11.22 9.77
C GLY A 96 18.48 12.21 9.01
N SER A 97 17.76 11.78 7.96
CA SER A 97 16.82 12.63 7.19
C SER A 97 15.57 13.03 7.97
N MET A 98 15.25 12.29 9.04
CA MET A 98 14.13 12.61 9.92
C MET A 98 14.49 13.64 10.99
N GLY A 99 15.77 14.02 11.15
CA GLY A 99 16.21 14.90 12.22
C GLY A 99 15.45 16.23 12.33
N GLY A 100 15.23 16.69 13.56
CA GLY A 100 14.58 17.95 13.86
C GLY A 100 13.05 17.84 13.83
N PHE A 101 12.40 18.63 12.97
CA PHE A 101 10.93 18.76 12.96
C PHE A 101 10.23 17.47 12.50
N ASN A 102 10.77 16.76 11.51
CA ASN A 102 10.16 15.56 10.95
C ASN A 102 10.07 14.43 12.00
N GLU A 103 11.12 14.24 12.79
CA GLU A 103 11.15 13.30 13.91
C GLU A 103 10.13 13.69 14.98
N GLN A 104 10.05 14.98 15.33
CA GLN A 104 9.06 15.46 16.31
C GLN A 104 7.62 15.20 15.84
N CYS A 105 7.32 15.45 14.57
CA CYS A 105 6.03 15.14 13.98
C CYS A 105 5.75 13.64 14.01
N ALA A 106 6.70 12.81 13.58
CA ALA A 106 6.55 11.35 13.58
C ALA A 106 6.30 10.80 14.99
N LYS A 107 7.03 11.32 15.99
CA LYS A 107 6.83 11.01 17.41
C LYS A 107 5.45 11.44 17.92
N ALA A 108 4.98 12.64 17.56
CA ALA A 108 3.66 13.12 17.94
C ALA A 108 2.53 12.25 17.35
N PHE A 109 2.64 11.84 16.08
CA PHE A 109 1.72 10.90 15.46
C PHE A 109 1.75 9.53 16.14
N CYS A 110 2.95 9.02 16.44
CA CYS A 110 3.12 7.76 17.14
C CYS A 110 2.46 7.79 18.52
N LEU A 111 2.63 8.88 19.28
CA LEU A 111 1.97 9.09 20.57
C LEU A 111 0.44 9.14 20.43
N ALA A 112 -0.09 9.81 19.39
CA ALA A 112 -1.52 9.86 19.15
C ALA A 112 -2.10 8.46 18.85
N LEU A 113 -1.44 7.68 17.99
CA LEU A 113 -1.84 6.29 17.69
C LEU A 113 -1.76 5.40 18.93
N MET A 114 -0.73 5.58 19.75
CA MET A 114 -0.59 4.88 21.03
C MET A 114 -1.76 5.18 21.97
N ARG A 115 -2.19 6.45 22.08
CA ARG A 115 -3.33 6.84 22.91
C ARG A 115 -4.63 6.17 22.45
N ILE A 116 -4.85 6.08 21.14
CA ILE A 116 -6.00 5.38 20.56
C ILE A 116 -5.95 3.89 20.88
N ALA A 117 -4.79 3.25 20.66
CA ALA A 117 -4.60 1.83 20.95
C ALA A 117 -4.88 1.50 22.42
N LEU A 118 -4.40 2.33 23.35
CA LEU A 118 -4.64 2.17 24.77
C LEU A 118 -6.12 2.35 25.14
N ALA A 119 -6.79 3.37 24.58
CA ALA A 119 -8.21 3.62 24.82
C ALA A 119 -9.10 2.48 24.30
N GLU A 120 -8.71 1.83 23.20
CA GLU A 120 -9.41 0.68 22.63
C GLU A 120 -8.95 -0.66 23.24
N ASN A 121 -8.07 -0.66 24.25
CA ASN A 121 -7.48 -1.86 24.85
C ASN A 121 -6.85 -2.83 23.82
N ARG A 122 -6.17 -2.26 22.82
CA ARG A 122 -5.50 -2.98 21.74
C ARG A 122 -4.00 -3.00 21.99
N ARG A 123 -3.36 -4.15 21.77
CA ARG A 123 -1.89 -4.28 21.81
C ARG A 123 -1.26 -3.31 20.82
N CYS A 124 -0.19 -2.64 21.23
CA CYS A 124 0.52 -1.68 20.38
C CYS A 124 2.02 -2.00 20.36
N TYR A 125 2.58 -2.11 19.17
CA TYR A 125 3.99 -2.31 18.92
C TYR A 125 4.57 -1.08 18.25
N ILE A 126 5.66 -0.56 18.79
CA ILE A 126 6.42 0.54 18.18
C ILE A 126 7.79 0.02 17.80
N MET A 127 8.18 0.21 16.55
CA MET A 127 9.48 -0.15 16.01
C MET A 127 10.16 1.11 15.52
N LEU A 128 11.15 1.60 16.28
CA LEU A 128 12.03 2.67 15.82
C LEU A 128 13.12 2.04 14.98
N PHE A 129 13.33 2.50 13.75
CA PHE A 129 14.38 1.98 12.89
C PHE A 129 15.28 3.08 12.35
N SER A 130 16.58 2.81 12.40
CA SER A 130 17.63 3.58 11.73
C SER A 130 18.73 2.61 11.28
N THR A 131 19.94 2.71 11.84
CA THR A 131 20.99 1.69 11.71
C THR A 131 20.65 0.42 12.50
N GLU A 132 19.88 0.56 13.57
CA GLU A 132 19.39 -0.54 14.41
C GLU A 132 17.88 -0.44 14.56
N ILE A 133 17.25 -1.53 15.02
CA ILE A 133 15.81 -1.59 15.27
C ILE A 133 15.56 -1.72 16.77
N VAL A 134 14.93 -0.71 17.35
CA VAL A 134 14.46 -0.72 18.75
C VAL A 134 12.97 -0.98 18.78
N ARG A 135 12.53 -1.95 19.59
CA ARG A 135 11.13 -2.36 19.67
C ARG A 135 10.57 -2.11 21.06
N TYR A 136 9.37 -1.56 21.11
CA TYR A 136 8.58 -1.36 22.32
C TYR A 136 7.23 -2.07 22.16
N GLU A 137 6.82 -2.82 23.18
CA GLU A 137 5.49 -3.40 23.27
C GLU A 137 4.73 -2.74 24.42
N LEU A 138 3.54 -2.24 24.10
CA LEU A 138 2.57 -1.76 25.06
C LEU A 138 1.42 -2.75 25.08
N SER A 139 1.47 -3.64 26.07
CA SER A 139 0.34 -4.47 26.46
C SER A 139 -0.49 -3.71 27.51
N GLY A 140 -1.79 -4.02 27.61
CA GLY A 140 -2.79 -3.34 28.45
C GLY A 140 -2.44 -3.24 29.95
N PRO A 141 -3.39 -2.88 30.83
CA PRO A 141 -3.28 -1.96 31.99
C PRO A 141 -2.19 -2.20 33.07
N GLN A 142 -1.36 -3.24 32.96
CA GLN A 142 -0.19 -3.54 33.78
C GLN A 142 1.15 -3.37 33.03
N GLY A 143 1.19 -2.55 31.97
CA GLY A 143 2.44 -2.13 31.34
C GLY A 143 3.20 -1.14 32.24
N ASP A 144 4.32 -1.59 32.81
CA ASP A 144 5.20 -0.86 33.72
C ASP A 144 5.32 0.63 33.34
N ALA A 145 4.79 1.47 34.23
CA ALA A 145 4.78 2.91 34.08
C ALA A 145 6.17 3.57 34.19
N SER A 146 7.22 2.76 34.43
CA SER A 146 8.58 3.22 34.68
C SER A 146 9.37 3.57 33.41
N ASN A 147 8.93 3.16 32.22
CA ASN A 147 9.64 3.43 30.96
C ASN A 147 8.88 4.35 29.99
N LYS A 148 7.89 5.10 30.50
CA LYS A 148 6.97 5.91 29.67
C LYS A 148 7.54 7.24 29.20
N GLN A 149 8.64 7.71 29.79
CA GLN A 149 9.27 9.00 29.46
C GLN A 149 10.56 8.89 28.64
N SER A 150 11.11 7.69 28.49
CA SER A 150 12.43 7.47 27.86
C SER A 150 12.34 7.12 26.37
N VAL A 151 11.14 7.02 25.81
CA VAL A 151 10.89 6.60 24.41
C VAL A 151 10.65 7.79 23.48
N PHE A 152 10.40 8.98 24.02
CA PHE A 152 10.11 10.19 23.23
C PHE A 152 10.91 11.41 23.66
#